data_AF-A0A415UM66-F1
#
_entry.id   AF-A0A415UM66-F1
#
_cell.length_a   1.000
_cell.length_b   1.000
_cell.length_c   1.000
_cell.angle_alpha   90.00
_cell.angle_beta   90.00
_cell.angle_gamma   90.00
#
_symmetry.space_group_name_H-M   'P 1'
#
loop_
_entity.id
_entity.type
_entity.pdbx_description
1 polymer ?
#
loop_
_entity_poly.entity_id
_entity_poly.type
_entity_poly.pdbx_seq_one_letter_code
_entity_poly.pdbx_strand_id
1 'polypeptide(L)'
;MNLELSMIPKSGVISTNFEEIKEKLETEMSTYKTMRVTVDNKKEAKEDMADLRKLKKKLNNRKKEVKEEYMKPYLEMEDGVKQLISIIDGAINFLDGQVAELEEQRVLERKAEITKVYDELVEEELLDYMPMERIWNNKWTNASTTMKSIREDITGYATKVRTDIATIKAMQSDKTEQALNYYMETNDLASSIQMITRYEQEKANILKKKEQEEKERREKELEKERERVREEERRRIQEEEEIKAEAARKAISQVKTVDEEKAAELATEDSKTVVFTVKATDEELEEIEMALTSLGVYFERKDV
;
A
#
# COMPACT_ATOMS: atom_id res chain seq x y z
N MET A 1 -58.87 18.21 -9.73
CA MET A 1 -59.84 19.11 -9.05
C MET A 1 -59.74 20.47 -9.73
N ASN A 2 -60.83 21.02 -10.26
CA ASN A 2 -60.79 22.34 -10.90
C ASN A 2 -61.71 23.28 -10.12
N LEU A 3 -61.14 23.90 -9.08
CA LEU A 3 -61.81 24.92 -8.27
C LEU A 3 -61.30 26.28 -8.72
N GLU A 4 -62.21 27.18 -9.04
CA GLU A 4 -61.89 28.55 -9.39
C GLU A 4 -62.41 29.49 -8.32
N LEU A 5 -61.51 30.25 -7.69
CA LEU A 5 -61.87 31.26 -6.71
C LEU A 5 -62.15 32.57 -7.42
N SER A 6 -63.43 32.92 -7.57
CA SER A 6 -63.84 34.20 -8.17
C SER A 6 -63.72 35.33 -7.15
N MET A 7 -63.00 36.40 -7.50
CA MET A 7 -62.88 37.62 -6.70
C MET A 7 -63.21 38.83 -7.55
N ILE A 8 -64.24 39.59 -7.17
CA ILE A 8 -64.63 40.83 -7.85
C ILE A 8 -64.40 42.00 -6.91
N PRO A 9 -63.39 42.85 -7.14
CA PRO A 9 -63.16 44.01 -6.31
C PRO A 9 -64.26 45.05 -6.54
N LYS A 10 -64.90 45.51 -5.45
CA LYS A 10 -65.80 46.65 -5.51
C LYS A 10 -64.99 47.94 -5.29
N SER A 11 -65.04 48.85 -6.25
CA SER A 11 -64.36 50.14 -6.14
C SER A 11 -64.91 50.93 -4.95
N GLY A 12 -64.07 51.25 -3.97
CA GLY A 12 -64.48 52.00 -2.79
C GLY A 12 -64.26 53.50 -3.01
N VAL A 13 -65.33 54.29 -2.85
CA VAL A 13 -65.27 55.76 -2.99
C VAL A 13 -65.24 56.38 -1.60
N ILE A 14 -64.19 57.14 -1.28
CA ILE A 14 -64.10 57.93 -0.04
C ILE A 14 -64.58 59.34 -0.37
N SER A 15 -65.78 59.69 0.09
CA SER A 15 -66.30 61.06 0.00
C SER A 15 -65.66 61.94 1.07
N THR A 16 -65.25 63.15 0.70
CA THR A 16 -64.62 64.11 1.61
C THR A 16 -65.16 65.52 1.35
N ASN A 17 -65.26 66.33 2.41
CA ASN A 17 -65.50 67.77 2.30
C ASN A 17 -64.16 68.54 2.24
N PHE A 18 -63.18 67.98 1.51
CA PHE A 18 -61.81 68.49 1.49
C PHE A 18 -61.73 69.97 1.11
N GLU A 19 -62.42 70.39 0.05
CA GLU A 19 -62.39 71.79 -0.41
C GLU A 19 -62.97 72.74 0.64
N GLU A 20 -64.08 72.37 1.29
CA GLU A 20 -64.70 73.17 2.35
C GLU A 20 -63.76 73.35 3.55
N ILE A 21 -63.12 72.27 4.00
CA ILE A 21 -62.18 72.32 5.13
C ILE A 21 -60.90 73.06 4.74
N LYS A 22 -60.42 72.88 3.50
CA LYS A 22 -59.23 73.56 3.00
C LYS A 22 -59.42 75.07 2.96
N GLU A 23 -60.55 75.55 2.45
CA GLU A 23 -60.87 76.99 2.40
C GLU A 23 -60.95 77.61 3.81
N LYS A 24 -61.59 76.90 4.75
CA LYS A 24 -61.65 77.32 6.17
C LYS A 24 -60.26 77.38 6.80
N LEU A 25 -59.43 76.35 6.59
CA LEU A 25 -58.06 76.33 7.10
C LEU A 25 -57.20 77.43 6.48
N GLU A 26 -57.28 77.67 5.18
CA GLU A 26 -56.51 78.73 4.51
C GLU A 26 -56.88 80.12 5.05
N THR A 27 -58.18 80.36 5.30
CA THR A 27 -58.68 81.58 5.93
C THR A 27 -58.16 81.73 7.36
N GLU A 28 -58.34 80.71 8.21
CA GLU A 28 -57.88 80.73 9.60
C GLU A 28 -56.35 80.80 9.72
N MET A 29 -55.59 80.16 8.84
CA MET A 29 -54.12 80.21 8.88
C MET A 29 -53.55 81.56 8.41
N SER A 30 -54.33 82.37 7.67
CA SER A 30 -53.87 83.68 7.17
C SER A 30 -53.59 84.68 8.29
N THR A 31 -54.33 84.60 9.40
CA THR A 31 -54.13 85.45 10.58
C THR A 31 -52.80 85.17 11.26
N TYR A 32 -52.40 83.90 11.33
CA TYR A 32 -51.12 83.49 11.91
C TYR A 32 -49.91 83.84 11.01
N LYS A 33 -50.09 84.00 9.69
CA LYS A 33 -48.98 84.34 8.77
C LYS A 33 -48.40 85.74 9.01
N THR A 34 -49.20 86.68 9.51
CA THR A 34 -48.78 88.07 9.75
C THR A 34 -48.63 88.39 11.25
N MET A 35 -48.98 87.46 12.13
CA MET A 35 -48.87 87.63 13.59
C MET A 35 -47.41 87.63 14.05
N ARG A 36 -46.99 88.69 14.75
CA ARG A 36 -45.70 88.76 15.44
C ARG A 36 -45.89 88.41 16.92
N VAL A 37 -45.24 87.36 17.38
CA VAL A 37 -45.26 86.98 18.81
C VAL A 37 -44.37 87.93 19.61
N THR A 38 -44.97 88.63 20.57
CA THR A 38 -44.33 89.55 21.52
C THR A 38 -44.44 89.00 22.95
N VAL A 39 -43.92 89.71 23.95
CA VAL A 39 -43.98 89.26 25.35
C VAL A 39 -45.43 89.19 25.85
N ASP A 40 -46.28 90.11 25.42
CA ASP A 40 -47.65 90.26 25.91
C ASP A 40 -48.62 89.20 25.34
N ASN A 41 -48.42 88.74 24.09
CA ASN A 41 -49.28 87.74 23.44
C ASN A 41 -48.70 86.31 23.45
N LYS A 42 -47.54 86.10 24.11
CA LYS A 42 -46.83 84.81 24.15
C LYS A 42 -47.66 83.66 24.71
N LYS A 43 -48.56 83.94 25.67
CA LYS A 43 -49.43 82.92 26.27
C LYS A 43 -50.46 82.42 25.27
N GLU A 44 -51.18 83.34 24.64
CA GLU A 44 -52.19 83.08 23.61
C GLU A 44 -51.57 82.34 22.42
N ALA A 45 -50.42 82.78 21.91
CA ALA A 45 -49.71 82.10 20.82
C ALA A 45 -49.31 80.65 21.15
N LYS A 46 -49.04 80.33 22.43
CA LYS A 46 -48.78 78.95 22.87
C LYS A 46 -50.05 78.10 22.92
N GLU A 47 -51.17 78.70 23.31
CA GLU A 47 -52.49 78.05 23.32
C GLU A 47 -52.94 77.73 21.89
N ASP A 48 -52.87 78.71 20.97
CA ASP A 48 -53.14 78.52 19.55
C ASP A 48 -52.28 77.40 18.94
N MET A 49 -50.97 77.40 19.21
CA MET A 49 -50.07 76.35 18.74
C MET A 49 -50.47 74.96 19.26
N ALA A 50 -50.94 74.87 20.50
CA ALA A 50 -51.43 73.61 21.06
C ALA A 50 -52.69 73.14 20.33
N ASP A 51 -53.61 74.05 20.02
CA ASP A 51 -54.85 73.73 19.32
C ASP A 51 -54.63 73.36 17.85
N LEU A 52 -53.72 74.05 17.15
CA LEU A 52 -53.27 73.66 15.80
C LEU A 52 -52.66 72.25 15.78
N ARG A 53 -51.86 71.90 16.80
CA ARG A 53 -51.30 70.54 16.94
C ARG A 53 -52.39 69.50 17.20
N LYS A 54 -53.40 69.81 18.03
CA LYS A 54 -54.56 68.94 18.26
C LYS A 54 -55.36 68.74 16.96
N LEU A 55 -55.62 69.80 16.21
CA LEU A 55 -56.34 69.75 14.93
C LEU A 55 -55.60 68.90 13.91
N LYS A 56 -54.28 69.10 13.76
CA LYS A 56 -53.41 68.26 12.92
C LYS A 56 -53.49 66.79 13.32
N LYS A 57 -53.43 66.50 14.64
CA LYS A 57 -53.56 65.14 15.16
C LYS A 57 -54.92 64.53 14.84
N LYS A 58 -56.01 65.29 14.98
CA LYS A 58 -57.38 64.87 14.68
C LYS A 58 -57.55 64.49 13.21
N LEU A 59 -57.06 65.32 12.27
CA LEU A 59 -57.09 65.01 10.83
C LEU A 59 -56.31 63.73 10.51
N ASN A 60 -55.11 63.58 11.09
CA ASN A 60 -54.31 62.38 10.87
C ASN A 60 -54.95 61.12 11.47
N ASN A 61 -55.59 61.22 12.64
CA ASN A 61 -56.31 60.10 13.25
C ASN A 61 -57.50 59.69 12.40
N ARG A 62 -58.31 60.66 11.93
CA ARG A 62 -59.45 60.35 11.06
C ARG A 62 -59.02 59.66 9.76
N LYS A 63 -57.91 60.11 9.15
CA LYS A 63 -57.30 59.43 7.99
C LYS A 63 -56.93 57.98 8.31
N LYS A 64 -56.36 57.70 9.49
CA LYS A 64 -55.99 56.33 9.91
C LYS A 64 -57.23 55.46 10.13
N GLU A 65 -58.23 55.97 10.86
CA GLU A 65 -59.49 55.26 11.10
C GLU A 65 -60.19 54.86 9.79
N VAL A 66 -60.31 55.80 8.85
CA VAL A 66 -60.92 55.53 7.54
C VAL A 66 -60.09 54.52 6.75
N LYS A 67 -58.75 54.59 6.80
CA LYS A 67 -57.89 53.58 6.16
C LYS A 67 -58.11 52.20 6.77
N GLU A 68 -58.15 52.09 8.10
CA GLU A 68 -58.38 50.83 8.79
C GLU A 68 -59.73 50.23 8.38
N GLU A 69 -60.79 51.03 8.41
CA GLU A 69 -62.13 50.60 7.98
C GLU A 69 -62.19 50.18 6.50
N TYR A 70 -61.56 50.96 5.62
CA TYR A 70 -61.47 50.66 4.19
C TYR A 70 -60.69 49.37 3.89
N MET A 71 -59.66 49.07 4.70
CA MET A 71 -58.83 47.88 4.53
C MET A 71 -59.46 46.62 5.15
N LYS A 72 -60.44 46.73 6.06
CA LYS A 72 -61.08 45.55 6.69
C LYS A 72 -61.57 44.50 5.69
N PRO A 73 -62.34 44.84 4.64
CA PRO A 73 -62.84 43.83 3.69
C PRO A 73 -61.71 43.13 2.94
N TYR A 74 -60.61 43.85 2.66
CA TYR A 74 -59.43 43.26 2.04
C TYR A 74 -58.74 42.27 2.98
N LEU A 75 -58.52 42.67 4.25
CA LEU A 75 -57.87 41.81 5.24
C LEU A 75 -58.69 40.56 5.56
N GLU A 76 -60.02 40.67 5.62
CA GLU A 76 -60.92 39.53 5.79
C GLU A 76 -60.85 38.56 4.59
N MET A 77 -60.82 39.09 3.37
CA MET A 77 -60.61 38.29 2.17
C MET A 77 -59.24 37.62 2.17
N GLU A 78 -58.17 38.36 2.49
CA GLU A 78 -56.80 37.85 2.57
C GLU A 78 -56.69 36.72 3.59
N ASP A 79 -57.30 36.88 4.77
CA ASP A 79 -57.35 35.84 5.80
C ASP A 79 -58.11 34.61 5.32
N GLY A 80 -59.28 34.79 4.69
CA GLY A 80 -60.04 33.69 4.09
C GLY A 80 -59.23 32.91 3.05
N VAL A 81 -58.49 33.60 2.18
CA VAL A 81 -57.59 32.96 1.21
C VAL A 81 -56.46 32.20 1.90
N LYS A 82 -55.85 32.76 2.95
CA LYS A 82 -54.82 32.07 3.74
C LYS A 82 -55.35 30.81 4.40
N GLN A 83 -56.57 30.83 4.92
CA GLN A 83 -57.22 29.65 5.48
C GLN A 83 -57.41 28.56 4.41
N LEU A 84 -57.86 28.92 3.21
CA LEU A 84 -58.00 27.97 2.09
C LEU A 84 -56.65 27.36 1.70
N ILE A 85 -55.60 28.18 1.58
CA ILE A 85 -54.23 27.72 1.31
C ILE A 85 -53.77 26.75 2.42
N SER A 86 -54.00 27.09 3.69
CA SER A 86 -53.61 26.24 4.82
C SER A 86 -54.30 24.88 4.82
N ILE A 87 -55.55 24.79 4.35
CA ILE A 87 -56.25 23.51 4.20
C ILE A 87 -55.56 22.65 3.12
N ILE A 88 -55.19 23.27 2.00
CA ILE A 88 -54.47 22.60 0.90
C ILE A 88 -53.10 22.13 1.37
N ASP A 89 -52.33 22.99 2.05
CA ASP A 89 -51.01 22.66 2.58
C ASP A 89 -51.08 21.50 3.59
N GLY A 90 -52.12 21.48 4.44
CA GLY A 90 -52.36 20.36 5.35
C GLY A 90 -52.52 19.03 4.62
N ALA A 91 -53.29 19.02 3.53
CA ALA A 91 -53.48 17.83 2.71
C ALA A 91 -52.20 17.42 1.95
N ILE A 92 -51.45 18.38 1.41
CA ILE A 92 -50.16 18.14 0.74
C ILE A 92 -49.18 17.47 1.71
N ASN A 93 -48.96 18.08 2.88
CA ASN A 93 -48.01 17.56 3.88
C ASN A 93 -48.39 16.16 4.37
N PHE A 94 -49.70 15.88 4.52
CA PHE A 94 -50.19 14.57 4.92
C PHE A 94 -49.93 13.49 3.84
N LEU A 95 -50.08 13.84 2.56
CA LEU A 95 -49.78 12.93 1.45
C LEU A 95 -48.27 12.75 1.27
N ASP A 96 -47.49 13.82 1.36
CA ASP A 96 -46.03 13.78 1.25
C ASP A 96 -45.43 12.89 2.35
N GLY A 97 -45.94 12.99 3.58
CA GLY A 97 -45.53 12.12 4.69
C GLY A 97 -45.80 10.64 4.40
N GLN A 98 -46.99 10.31 3.89
CA GLN A 98 -47.32 8.91 3.52
C GLN A 98 -46.47 8.39 2.35
N VAL A 99 -46.19 9.22 1.35
CA VAL A 99 -45.32 8.85 0.23
C VAL A 99 -43.90 8.59 0.72
N ALA A 100 -43.39 9.44 1.62
CA ALA A 100 -42.07 9.26 2.22
C ALA A 100 -41.98 7.97 3.05
N GLU A 101 -42.99 7.69 3.88
CA GLU A 101 -43.06 6.47 4.67
C GLU A 101 -43.09 5.21 3.79
N LEU A 102 -43.91 5.21 2.72
CA LEU A 102 -43.96 4.10 1.76
C LEU A 102 -42.63 3.89 1.05
N GLU A 103 -41.93 4.97 0.68
CA GLU A 103 -40.62 4.88 0.04
C GLU A 103 -39.55 4.36 1.00
N GLU A 104 -39.58 4.76 2.28
CA GLU A 104 -38.71 4.21 3.32
C GLU A 104 -38.96 2.72 3.53
N GLN A 105 -40.23 2.30 3.66
CA GLN A 105 -40.59 0.89 3.76
C GLN A 105 -40.15 0.11 2.53
N ARG A 106 -40.37 0.63 1.32
CA ARG A 106 -39.89 0.03 0.07
C ARG A 106 -38.38 -0.19 0.10
N VAL A 107 -37.61 0.79 0.57
CA VAL A 107 -36.14 0.67 0.66
C VAL A 107 -35.73 -0.35 1.72
N LEU A 108 -36.40 -0.40 2.87
CA LEU A 108 -36.14 -1.38 3.93
C LEU A 108 -36.43 -2.81 3.47
N GLU A 109 -37.61 -3.04 2.90
CA GLU A 109 -37.99 -4.33 2.31
C GLU A 109 -37.01 -4.73 1.22
N ARG A 110 -36.63 -3.79 0.36
CA ARG A 110 -35.65 -4.04 -0.71
C ARG A 110 -34.29 -4.43 -0.15
N LYS A 111 -33.81 -3.78 0.91
CA LYS A 111 -32.57 -4.17 1.59
C LYS A 111 -32.67 -5.58 2.13
N ALA A 112 -33.77 -5.94 2.79
CA ALA A 112 -33.99 -7.28 3.31
C ALA A 112 -34.04 -8.34 2.19
N GLU A 113 -34.66 -8.04 1.04
CA GLU A 113 -34.62 -8.92 -0.13
C GLU A 113 -33.20 -9.13 -0.65
N ILE A 114 -32.42 -8.06 -0.75
CA ILE A 114 -31.02 -8.13 -1.21
C ILE A 114 -30.18 -8.95 -0.23
N THR A 115 -30.37 -8.78 1.08
CA THR A 115 -29.72 -9.60 2.10
C THR A 115 -30.04 -11.08 1.93
N LYS A 116 -31.32 -11.45 1.72
CA LYS A 116 -31.69 -12.84 1.44
C LYS A 116 -31.02 -13.38 0.18
N VAL A 117 -30.93 -12.56 -0.87
CA VAL A 117 -30.26 -12.95 -2.12
C VAL A 117 -28.76 -13.13 -1.92
N TYR A 118 -28.13 -12.29 -1.12
CA TYR A 118 -26.73 -12.44 -0.75
C TYR A 118 -26.52 -13.75 0.02
N ASP A 119 -27.33 -14.01 1.04
CA ASP A 119 -27.25 -15.24 1.85
C ASP A 119 -27.52 -16.51 1.02
N GLU A 120 -28.35 -16.42 -0.04
CA GLU A 120 -28.62 -17.51 -0.97
C GLU A 120 -27.45 -17.79 -1.93
N LEU A 121 -26.77 -16.74 -2.40
CA LEU A 121 -25.77 -16.83 -3.47
C LEU A 121 -24.33 -16.95 -2.98
N VAL A 122 -24.04 -16.51 -1.77
CA VAL A 122 -22.69 -16.45 -1.21
C VAL A 122 -22.46 -17.63 -0.28
N GLU A 123 -21.44 -18.43 -0.60
CA GLU A 123 -21.00 -19.57 0.20
C GLU A 123 -20.43 -19.11 1.54
N GLU A 124 -20.63 -19.92 2.59
CA GLU A 124 -20.17 -19.61 3.96
C GLU A 124 -18.66 -19.30 4.02
N GLU A 125 -17.84 -20.04 3.25
CA GLU A 125 -16.38 -19.83 3.16
C GLU A 125 -15.98 -18.47 2.57
N LEU A 126 -16.90 -17.78 1.87
CA LEU A 126 -16.64 -16.49 1.24
C LEU A 126 -17.09 -15.31 2.11
N LEU A 127 -17.93 -15.54 3.14
CA LEU A 127 -18.55 -14.47 3.92
C LEU A 127 -17.52 -13.51 4.52
N ASP A 128 -16.40 -14.04 5.04
CA ASP A 128 -15.32 -13.23 5.62
C ASP A 128 -14.59 -12.36 4.58
N TYR A 129 -14.55 -12.81 3.33
CA TYR A 129 -13.85 -12.12 2.24
C TYR A 129 -14.70 -11.05 1.56
N MET A 130 -16.03 -11.22 1.57
CA MET A 130 -16.96 -10.35 0.87
C MET A 130 -18.19 -9.97 1.72
N PRO A 131 -18.01 -9.39 2.92
CA PRO A 131 -19.13 -9.00 3.78
C PRO A 131 -20.08 -8.05 3.04
N MET A 132 -21.37 -8.11 3.38
CA MET A 132 -22.42 -7.36 2.69
C MET A 132 -22.09 -5.86 2.57
N GLU A 133 -21.58 -5.26 3.65
CA GLU A 133 -21.23 -3.83 3.73
C GLU A 133 -20.17 -3.45 2.69
N ARG A 134 -19.27 -4.37 2.34
CA ARG A 134 -18.18 -4.13 1.39
C ARG A 134 -18.66 -4.17 -0.04
N ILE A 135 -19.56 -5.10 -0.37
CA ILE A 135 -20.04 -5.28 -1.74
C ILE A 135 -21.27 -4.41 -2.05
N TRP A 136 -21.86 -3.79 -1.03
CA TRP A 136 -23.09 -3.03 -1.14
C TRP A 136 -22.99 -1.94 -2.20
N ASN A 137 -23.98 -1.91 -3.10
CA ASN A 137 -24.10 -0.86 -4.10
C ASN A 137 -25.37 -0.03 -3.84
N ASN A 138 -25.22 1.27 -3.62
CA ASN A 138 -26.33 2.20 -3.38
C ASN A 138 -27.38 2.21 -4.49
N LYS A 139 -27.02 1.78 -5.71
CA LYS A 139 -27.98 1.66 -6.81
C LYS A 139 -28.97 0.51 -6.61
N TRP A 140 -28.64 -0.51 -5.82
CA TRP A 140 -29.50 -1.69 -5.65
C TRP A 140 -30.86 -1.39 -5.00
N THR A 141 -30.95 -0.29 -4.22
CA THR A 141 -32.21 0.16 -3.63
C THR A 141 -33.08 0.99 -4.58
N ASN A 142 -32.56 1.37 -5.75
CA ASN A 142 -33.31 2.16 -6.73
C ASN A 142 -34.45 1.33 -7.31
N ALA A 143 -35.62 1.96 -7.51
CA ALA A 143 -36.79 1.30 -8.09
C ALA A 143 -36.53 0.74 -9.51
N SER A 144 -35.61 1.35 -10.26
CA SER A 144 -35.23 0.89 -11.61
C SER A 144 -34.27 -0.30 -11.63
N THR A 145 -33.61 -0.62 -10.51
CA THR A 145 -32.63 -1.70 -10.46
C THR A 145 -33.31 -3.03 -10.22
N THR A 146 -33.23 -3.91 -11.23
CA THR A 146 -33.90 -5.21 -11.21
C THR A 146 -33.23 -6.20 -10.24
N MET A 147 -34.01 -7.13 -9.67
CA MET A 147 -33.42 -8.16 -8.81
C MET A 147 -32.48 -9.09 -9.59
N LYS A 148 -32.73 -9.28 -10.89
CA LYS A 148 -31.84 -10.04 -11.78
C LYS A 148 -30.44 -9.42 -11.86
N SER A 149 -30.34 -8.12 -12.11
CA SER A 149 -29.03 -7.44 -12.17
C SER A 149 -28.30 -7.47 -10.82
N ILE A 150 -29.02 -7.39 -9.70
CA ILE A 150 -28.41 -7.50 -8.37
C ILE A 150 -27.83 -8.89 -8.14
N ARG A 151 -28.57 -9.94 -8.53
CA ARG A 151 -28.08 -11.33 -8.48
C ARG A 151 -26.82 -11.52 -9.33
N GLU A 152 -26.81 -10.95 -10.54
CA GLU A 152 -25.65 -10.99 -11.44
C GLU A 152 -24.43 -10.27 -10.83
N ASP A 153 -24.62 -9.09 -10.23
CA ASP A 153 -23.56 -8.34 -9.54
C ASP A 153 -22.95 -9.16 -8.38
N ILE A 154 -23.80 -9.70 -7.50
CA ILE A 154 -23.37 -10.51 -6.34
C ILE A 154 -22.64 -11.78 -6.81
N THR A 155 -23.21 -12.50 -7.77
CA THR A 155 -22.62 -13.73 -8.32
C THR A 155 -21.28 -13.46 -8.99
N GLY A 156 -21.18 -12.35 -9.74
CA GLY A 156 -19.94 -11.93 -10.39
C GLY A 156 -18.84 -11.64 -9.37
N TYR A 157 -19.17 -10.92 -8.29
CA TYR A 157 -18.23 -10.66 -7.21
C TYR A 157 -17.81 -11.94 -6.48
N ALA A 158 -18.76 -12.81 -6.13
CA ALA A 158 -18.47 -14.11 -5.51
C ALA A 158 -17.55 -14.98 -6.37
N THR A 159 -17.78 -14.99 -7.69
CA THR A 159 -16.94 -15.73 -8.64
C THR A 159 -15.52 -15.19 -8.70
N LYS A 160 -15.36 -13.85 -8.68
CA LYS A 160 -14.04 -13.21 -8.60
C LYS A 160 -13.33 -13.62 -7.30
N VAL A 161 -13.98 -13.45 -6.15
CA VAL A 161 -13.40 -13.76 -4.83
C VAL A 161 -13.00 -15.23 -4.73
N ARG A 162 -13.86 -16.14 -5.19
CA ARG A 162 -13.55 -17.58 -5.24
C ARG A 162 -12.31 -17.86 -6.09
N THR A 163 -12.20 -17.22 -7.24
CA THR A 163 -11.04 -17.38 -8.15
C THR A 163 -9.76 -16.83 -7.53
N ASP A 164 -9.84 -15.66 -6.88
CA ASP A 164 -8.71 -15.02 -6.21
C ASP A 164 -8.19 -15.90 -5.05
N ILE A 165 -9.08 -16.40 -4.20
CA ILE A 165 -8.75 -17.33 -3.10
C ILE A 165 -8.12 -18.61 -3.65
N ALA A 166 -8.71 -19.20 -4.70
CA ALA A 166 -8.16 -20.39 -5.34
C ALA A 166 -6.74 -20.14 -5.89
N THR A 167 -6.51 -18.97 -6.48
CA THR A 167 -5.19 -18.56 -6.99
C THR A 167 -4.16 -18.44 -5.86
N ILE A 168 -4.52 -17.80 -4.75
CA ILE A 168 -3.64 -17.68 -3.58
C ILE A 168 -3.32 -19.06 -2.99
N LYS A 169 -4.31 -19.94 -2.88
CA LYS A 169 -4.14 -21.33 -2.40
C LYS A 169 -3.27 -22.16 -3.36
N ALA A 170 -3.42 -21.99 -4.67
CA ALA A 170 -2.66 -22.72 -5.68
C ALA A 170 -1.15 -22.42 -5.70
N MET A 171 -0.72 -21.30 -5.11
CA MET A 171 0.70 -20.97 -4.97
C MET A 171 1.46 -21.92 -4.01
N GLN A 172 0.75 -22.65 -3.14
CA GLN A 172 1.31 -23.67 -2.23
C GLN A 172 2.54 -23.21 -1.43
N SER A 173 2.47 -22.00 -0.86
CA SER A 173 3.57 -21.39 -0.10
C SER A 173 3.34 -21.50 1.41
N ASP A 174 4.40 -21.48 2.21
CA ASP A 174 4.31 -21.38 3.69
C ASP A 174 3.60 -20.08 4.13
N LYS A 175 3.46 -19.10 3.22
CA LYS A 175 2.80 -17.81 3.45
C LYS A 175 1.38 -17.71 2.92
N THR A 176 0.81 -18.81 2.41
CA THR A 176 -0.55 -18.80 1.85
C THR A 176 -1.60 -18.27 2.83
N GLU A 177 -1.58 -18.67 4.10
CA GLU A 177 -2.55 -18.19 5.10
C GLU A 177 -2.42 -16.69 5.37
N GLN A 178 -1.18 -16.17 5.46
CA GLN A 178 -0.93 -14.74 5.65
C GLN A 178 -1.41 -13.93 4.44
N ALA A 179 -1.20 -14.44 3.23
CA ALA A 179 -1.69 -13.83 2.01
C ALA A 179 -3.23 -13.86 1.91
N LEU A 180 -3.87 -14.95 2.37
CA LEU A 180 -5.34 -15.02 2.45
C LEU A 180 -5.91 -14.01 3.43
N ASN A 181 -5.30 -13.84 4.62
CA ASN A 181 -5.74 -12.83 5.58
C ASN A 181 -5.57 -11.41 5.02
N TYR A 182 -4.45 -11.14 4.35
CA TYR A 182 -4.25 -9.86 3.67
C TYR A 182 -5.29 -9.61 2.58
N TYR A 183 -5.61 -10.63 1.78
CA TYR A 183 -6.66 -10.54 0.77
C TYR A 183 -8.06 -10.33 1.40
N MET A 184 -8.34 -10.97 2.52
CA MET A 184 -9.59 -10.78 3.28
C MET A 184 -9.75 -9.33 3.73
N GLU A 185 -8.69 -8.66 4.14
CA GLU A 185 -8.74 -7.26 4.54
C GLU A 185 -8.85 -6.29 3.36
N THR A 186 -8.18 -6.58 2.24
CA THR A 186 -7.95 -5.60 1.16
C THR A 186 -8.68 -5.89 -0.16
N ASN A 187 -9.11 -7.12 -0.40
CA ASN A 187 -9.57 -7.65 -1.68
C ASN A 187 -8.55 -7.45 -2.83
N ASP A 188 -7.25 -7.33 -2.51
CA ASP A 188 -6.17 -7.12 -3.46
C ASP A 188 -5.37 -8.41 -3.69
N LEU A 189 -5.70 -9.10 -4.78
CA LEU A 189 -5.01 -10.31 -5.21
C LEU A 189 -3.52 -10.04 -5.54
N ALA A 190 -3.22 -8.91 -6.20
CA ALA A 190 -1.89 -8.63 -6.71
C ALA A 190 -0.88 -8.46 -5.57
N SER A 191 -1.25 -7.69 -4.55
CA SER A 191 -0.43 -7.51 -3.35
C SER A 191 -0.28 -8.82 -2.56
N SER A 192 -1.33 -9.64 -2.51
CA SER A 192 -1.30 -10.96 -1.85
C SER A 192 -0.32 -11.91 -2.55
N ILE A 193 -0.36 -11.99 -3.88
CA ILE A 193 0.59 -12.78 -4.69
C ILE A 193 2.01 -12.23 -4.55
N GLN A 194 2.19 -10.91 -4.51
CA GLN A 194 3.50 -10.29 -4.35
C GLN A 194 4.13 -10.66 -3.00
N MET A 195 3.34 -10.73 -1.93
CA MET A 195 3.81 -11.18 -0.61
C MET A 195 4.37 -12.60 -0.67
N ILE A 196 3.63 -13.54 -1.28
CA ILE A 196 4.09 -14.92 -1.49
C ILE A 196 5.37 -14.94 -2.35
N THR A 197 5.35 -14.23 -3.47
CA THR A 197 6.47 -14.23 -4.42
C THR A 197 7.77 -13.74 -3.78
N ARG A 198 7.72 -12.67 -2.97
CA ARG A 198 8.90 -12.16 -2.25
C ARG A 198 9.46 -13.21 -1.28
N TYR A 199 8.59 -13.88 -0.54
CA TYR A 199 8.99 -14.92 0.40
C TYR A 199 9.66 -16.11 -0.30
N GLU A 200 9.06 -16.61 -1.38
CA GLU A 200 9.63 -17.74 -2.14
C GLU A 200 10.97 -17.37 -2.80
N GLN A 201 11.11 -16.14 -3.29
CA GLN A 201 12.39 -15.64 -3.81
C GLN A 201 13.47 -15.60 -2.73
N GLU A 202 13.15 -15.10 -1.54
CA GLU A 202 14.09 -15.07 -0.41
C GLU A 202 14.50 -16.48 0.03
N LYS A 203 13.52 -17.39 0.17
CA LYS A 203 13.75 -18.80 0.51
C LYS A 203 14.66 -19.48 -0.53
N ALA A 204 14.40 -19.29 -1.82
CA ALA A 204 15.22 -19.83 -2.90
C ALA A 204 16.65 -19.26 -2.89
N ASN A 205 16.82 -17.96 -2.62
CA ASN A 205 18.13 -17.32 -2.53
C ASN A 205 18.94 -17.86 -1.36
N ILE A 206 18.32 -18.06 -0.20
CA ILE A 206 18.97 -18.66 0.97
C ILE A 206 19.41 -20.10 0.66
N LEU A 207 18.56 -20.90 0.02
CA LEU A 207 18.89 -22.28 -0.34
C LEU A 207 20.07 -22.35 -1.33
N LYS A 208 20.03 -21.54 -2.39
CA LYS A 208 21.12 -21.44 -3.37
C LYS A 208 22.44 -21.05 -2.72
N LYS A 209 22.41 -20.08 -1.80
CA LYS A 209 23.61 -19.64 -1.09
C LYS A 209 24.18 -20.76 -0.22
N LYS A 210 23.33 -21.50 0.50
CA LYS A 210 23.77 -22.67 1.29
C LYS A 210 24.37 -23.77 0.44
N GLU A 211 23.76 -24.08 -0.71
CA GLU A 211 24.28 -25.09 -1.64
C GLU A 211 25.64 -24.68 -2.24
N GLN A 212 25.79 -23.40 -2.58
CA GLN A 212 27.08 -22.84 -3.03
C GLN A 212 28.15 -22.94 -1.95
N GLU A 213 27.84 -22.54 -0.72
CA GLU A 213 28.76 -22.62 0.42
C GLU A 213 29.17 -24.08 0.72
N GLU A 214 28.23 -25.03 0.62
CA GLU A 214 28.51 -26.45 0.80
C GLU A 214 29.39 -27.01 -0.32
N LYS A 215 29.10 -26.63 -1.58
CA LYS A 215 29.91 -27.03 -2.72
C LYS A 215 31.34 -26.50 -2.62
N GLU A 216 31.52 -25.23 -2.26
CA GLU A 216 32.84 -24.64 -2.02
C GLU A 216 33.59 -25.33 -0.88
N ARG A 217 32.90 -25.72 0.20
CA ARG A 217 33.51 -26.50 1.29
C ARG A 217 33.99 -27.85 0.80
N ARG A 218 33.16 -28.60 0.06
CA ARG A 218 33.54 -29.90 -0.49
C ARG A 218 34.70 -29.78 -1.47
N GLU A 219 34.71 -28.76 -2.33
CA GLU A 219 35.82 -28.49 -3.26
C GLU A 219 37.13 -28.18 -2.51
N LYS A 220 37.08 -27.37 -1.46
CA LYS A 220 38.24 -27.09 -0.59
C LYS A 220 38.75 -28.33 0.15
N GLU A 221 37.85 -29.20 0.60
CA GLU A 221 38.23 -30.48 1.23
C GLU A 221 38.89 -31.43 0.23
N LEU A 222 38.33 -31.56 -0.98
CA LEU A 222 38.93 -32.33 -2.08
C LEU A 222 40.29 -31.78 -2.51
N GLU A 223 40.45 -30.46 -2.55
CA GLU A 223 41.72 -29.82 -2.90
C GLU A 223 42.79 -30.06 -1.82
N LYS A 224 42.44 -29.95 -0.54
CA LYS A 224 43.31 -30.30 0.58
C LYS A 224 43.72 -31.77 0.54
N GLU A 225 42.81 -32.68 0.23
CA GLU A 225 43.13 -34.10 0.11
C GLU A 225 44.05 -34.38 -1.08
N ARG A 226 43.80 -33.74 -2.24
CA ARG A 226 44.70 -33.79 -3.40
C ARG A 226 46.09 -33.20 -3.11
N GLU A 227 46.16 -32.16 -2.29
CA GLU A 227 47.43 -31.58 -1.87
C GLU A 227 48.19 -32.53 -0.95
N ARG A 228 47.51 -33.12 0.05
CA ARG A 228 48.09 -34.16 0.92
C ARG A 228 48.65 -35.34 0.13
N VAL A 229 47.89 -35.89 -0.82
CA VAL A 229 48.36 -36.99 -1.67
C VAL A 229 49.59 -36.58 -2.47
N ARG A 230 49.62 -35.37 -3.05
CA ARG A 230 50.78 -34.84 -3.80
C ARG A 230 52.00 -34.60 -2.91
N GLU A 231 51.82 -34.15 -1.68
CA GLU A 231 52.90 -34.00 -0.71
C GLU A 231 53.45 -35.36 -0.28
N GLU A 232 52.58 -36.33 -0.02
CA GLU A 232 52.96 -37.68 0.36
C GLU A 232 53.71 -38.39 -0.78
N GLU A 233 53.25 -38.24 -2.03
CA GLU A 233 53.94 -38.74 -3.22
C GLU A 233 55.31 -38.08 -3.40
N ARG A 234 55.42 -36.76 -3.21
CA ARG A 234 56.72 -36.06 -3.23
C ARG A 234 57.67 -36.55 -2.14
N ARG A 235 57.17 -36.78 -0.93
CA ARG A 235 57.97 -37.32 0.17
C ARG A 235 58.48 -38.72 -0.15
N ARG A 236 57.65 -39.59 -0.72
CA ARG A 236 58.06 -40.93 -1.15
C ARG A 236 59.13 -40.89 -2.24
N ILE A 237 59.00 -39.98 -3.22
CA ILE A 237 60.01 -39.80 -4.27
C ILE A 237 61.34 -39.31 -3.66
N GLN A 238 61.31 -38.32 -2.75
CA GLN A 238 62.51 -37.84 -2.07
C GLN A 238 63.17 -38.93 -1.22
N GLU A 239 62.39 -39.68 -0.43
CA GLU A 239 62.90 -40.82 0.35
C GLU A 239 63.54 -41.87 -0.58
N GLU A 240 62.94 -42.17 -1.74
CA GLU A 240 63.50 -43.09 -2.73
C GLU A 240 64.80 -42.54 -3.38
N GLU A 241 64.85 -41.25 -3.70
CA GLU A 241 66.06 -40.59 -4.22
C GLU A 241 67.19 -40.56 -3.18
N GLU A 242 66.88 -40.28 -1.91
CA GLU A 242 67.86 -40.31 -0.82
C GLU A 242 68.41 -41.72 -0.61
N ILE A 243 67.57 -42.76 -0.64
CA ILE A 243 68.00 -44.16 -0.58
C ILE A 243 68.91 -44.51 -1.77
N LYS A 244 68.55 -44.08 -2.99
CA LYS A 244 69.39 -44.29 -4.19
C LYS A 244 70.71 -43.53 -4.10
N ALA A 245 70.70 -42.29 -3.62
CA ALA A 245 71.89 -41.47 -3.45
C ALA A 245 72.81 -42.01 -2.35
N GLU A 246 72.25 -42.51 -1.25
CA GLU A 246 73.02 -43.18 -0.19
C GLU A 246 73.61 -44.49 -0.69
N ALA A 247 72.85 -45.29 -1.44
CA ALA A 247 73.35 -46.51 -2.09
C ALA A 247 74.49 -46.20 -3.07
N ALA A 248 74.35 -45.16 -3.90
CA ALA A 248 75.39 -44.71 -4.81
C ALA A 248 76.63 -44.19 -4.06
N ARG A 249 76.47 -43.43 -2.97
CA ARG A 249 77.59 -42.99 -2.12
C ARG A 249 78.29 -44.16 -1.45
N LYS A 250 77.55 -45.15 -0.94
CA LYS A 250 78.13 -46.37 -0.36
C LYS A 250 78.91 -47.16 -1.41
N ALA A 251 78.36 -47.34 -2.61
CA ALA A 251 79.06 -47.97 -3.73
C ALA A 251 80.35 -47.23 -4.11
N ILE A 252 80.29 -45.90 -4.27
CA ILE A 252 81.48 -45.08 -4.57
C ILE A 252 82.51 -45.14 -3.43
N SER A 253 82.08 -45.18 -2.16
CA SER A 253 82.99 -45.32 -1.03
C SER A 253 83.67 -46.69 -0.98
N GLN A 254 82.95 -47.77 -1.29
CA GLN A 254 83.52 -49.12 -1.37
C GLN A 254 84.50 -49.27 -2.53
N VAL A 255 84.28 -48.58 -3.65
CA VAL A 255 85.21 -48.59 -4.79
C VAL A 255 86.52 -47.84 -4.45
N LYS A 256 86.48 -46.87 -3.52
CA LYS A 256 87.65 -46.07 -3.11
C LYS A 256 88.52 -46.70 -2.03
N THR A 257 88.04 -47.75 -1.37
CA THR A 257 88.85 -48.50 -0.40
C THR A 257 89.61 -49.63 -1.07
N VAL A 258 90.62 -50.16 -0.40
CA VAL A 258 91.31 -51.41 -0.75
C VAL A 258 91.36 -52.28 0.52
N ASP A 259 91.47 -53.60 0.40
CA ASP A 259 91.66 -54.50 1.54
C ASP A 259 93.04 -54.24 2.18
N GLU A 260 93.05 -53.49 3.29
CA GLU A 260 94.29 -53.03 3.95
C GLU A 260 95.14 -54.19 4.49
N GLU A 261 94.53 -55.33 4.88
CA GLU A 261 95.30 -56.49 5.37
C GLU A 261 96.12 -57.13 4.26
N LYS A 262 95.57 -57.24 3.05
CA LYS A 262 96.28 -57.80 1.89
C LYS A 262 97.23 -56.79 1.25
N ALA A 263 96.86 -55.51 1.25
CA ALA A 263 97.73 -54.45 0.74
C ALA A 263 98.99 -54.27 1.60
N ALA A 264 98.91 -54.53 2.91
CA ALA A 264 100.01 -54.33 3.86
C ALA A 264 101.29 -55.14 3.53
N GLU A 265 101.17 -56.28 2.85
CA GLU A 265 102.33 -57.08 2.44
C GLU A 265 103.19 -56.40 1.36
N LEU A 266 102.61 -55.46 0.61
CA LEU A 266 103.22 -54.78 -0.54
C LEU A 266 103.27 -53.24 -0.38
N ALA A 267 102.69 -52.69 0.69
CA ALA A 267 102.63 -51.26 0.97
C ALA A 267 103.74 -50.77 1.92
N THR A 268 104.17 -49.52 1.73
CA THR A 268 105.16 -48.78 2.54
C THR A 268 104.57 -47.47 3.09
N GLU A 269 105.23 -46.80 4.05
CA GLU A 269 104.71 -45.56 4.68
C GLU A 269 104.36 -44.43 3.68
N ASP A 270 105.00 -44.41 2.50
CA ASP A 270 104.75 -43.41 1.44
C ASP A 270 103.73 -43.86 0.36
N SER A 271 103.10 -45.03 0.54
CA SER A 271 102.17 -45.60 -0.44
C SER A 271 100.86 -44.81 -0.54
N LYS A 272 100.33 -44.69 -1.77
CA LYS A 272 99.11 -43.93 -2.05
C LYS A 272 98.07 -44.80 -2.73
N THR A 273 96.85 -44.80 -2.19
CA THR A 273 95.69 -45.42 -2.83
C THR A 273 95.14 -44.49 -3.91
N VAL A 274 95.08 -44.97 -5.15
CA VAL A 274 94.54 -44.26 -6.30
C VAL A 274 93.58 -45.15 -7.07
N VAL A 275 92.50 -44.58 -7.62
CA VAL A 275 91.52 -45.29 -8.44
C VAL A 275 91.78 -44.95 -9.91
N PHE A 276 92.00 -45.95 -10.74
CA PHE A 276 92.18 -45.80 -12.19
C PHE A 276 90.91 -46.21 -12.94
N THR A 277 90.55 -45.46 -13.99
CA THR A 277 89.53 -45.87 -14.96
C THR A 277 90.23 -46.43 -16.18
N VAL A 278 90.01 -47.72 -16.47
CA VAL A 278 90.66 -48.43 -17.58
C VAL A 278 89.58 -48.96 -18.51
N LYS A 279 89.78 -48.79 -19.83
CA LYS A 279 88.94 -49.38 -20.87
C LYS A 279 89.83 -50.22 -21.77
N ALA A 280 89.68 -51.53 -21.66
CA ALA A 280 90.52 -52.53 -22.29
C ALA A 280 89.70 -53.81 -22.53
N THR A 281 90.17 -54.72 -23.39
CA THR A 281 89.61 -56.07 -23.53
C THR A 281 89.95 -56.94 -22.33
N ASP A 282 89.28 -58.09 -22.16
CA ASP A 282 89.59 -58.99 -21.03
C ASP A 282 91.05 -59.48 -21.06
N GLU A 283 91.57 -59.78 -22.26
CA GLU A 283 92.98 -60.14 -22.47
C GLU A 283 93.93 -58.99 -22.07
N GLU A 284 93.61 -57.76 -22.47
CA GLU A 284 94.41 -56.56 -22.12
C GLU A 284 94.33 -56.23 -20.61
N LEU A 285 93.20 -56.52 -19.94
CA LEU A 285 93.07 -56.36 -18.50
C LEU A 285 93.94 -57.36 -17.74
N GLU A 286 93.93 -58.64 -18.14
CA GLU A 286 94.81 -59.66 -17.57
C GLU A 286 96.29 -59.28 -17.73
N GLU A 287 96.67 -58.73 -18.88
CA GLU A 287 98.04 -58.21 -19.10
C GLU A 287 98.40 -57.07 -18.14
N ILE A 288 97.49 -56.12 -17.92
CA ILE A 288 97.69 -55.01 -16.97
C ILE A 288 97.82 -55.53 -15.54
N GLU A 289 96.97 -56.48 -15.15
CA GLU A 289 96.99 -57.11 -13.81
C GLU A 289 98.30 -57.88 -13.57
N MET A 290 98.75 -58.65 -14.56
CA MET A 290 100.06 -59.32 -14.52
C MET A 290 101.21 -58.30 -14.41
N ALA A 291 101.14 -57.20 -15.15
CA ALA A 291 102.15 -56.14 -15.08
C ALA A 291 102.20 -55.49 -13.69
N LEU A 292 101.06 -55.14 -13.10
CA LEU A 292 100.98 -54.57 -11.75
C LEU A 292 101.53 -55.54 -10.69
N THR A 293 101.16 -56.83 -10.79
CA THR A 293 101.70 -57.89 -9.92
C THR A 293 103.22 -58.00 -10.06
N SER A 294 103.74 -57.95 -11.28
CA SER A 294 105.18 -58.05 -11.56
C SER A 294 105.98 -56.85 -11.02
N LEU A 295 105.35 -55.68 -10.96
CA LEU A 295 105.90 -54.45 -10.39
C LEU A 295 105.80 -54.41 -8.85
N GLY A 296 105.22 -55.45 -8.23
CA GLY A 296 105.01 -55.54 -6.80
C GLY A 296 103.92 -54.58 -6.29
N VAL A 297 103.00 -54.17 -7.15
CA VAL A 297 101.90 -53.25 -6.80
C VAL A 297 100.66 -54.05 -6.48
N TYR A 298 100.09 -53.84 -5.28
CA TYR A 298 98.80 -54.41 -4.92
C TYR A 298 97.65 -53.72 -5.68
N PHE A 299 96.73 -54.49 -6.23
CA PHE A 299 95.53 -53.97 -6.89
C PHE A 299 94.31 -54.83 -6.56
N GLU A 300 93.14 -54.21 -6.65
CA GLU A 300 91.84 -54.89 -6.60
C GLU A 300 91.02 -54.47 -7.81
N ARG A 301 90.60 -55.45 -8.62
CA ARG A 301 89.57 -55.20 -9.62
C ARG A 301 88.22 -55.18 -8.94
N LYS A 302 87.56 -54.02 -8.98
CA LYS A 302 86.17 -53.83 -8.55
C LYS A 302 85.34 -53.52 -9.77
N ASP A 303 84.55 -54.50 -10.19
CA ASP A 303 83.60 -54.29 -11.29
C ASP A 303 82.48 -53.36 -10.79
N VAL A 304 82.22 -52.28 -11.53
CA VAL A 304 81.21 -51.24 -11.22
C VAL A 304 79.99 -51.44 -12.13
#